data_AF-A0A2G2G2A9-F1
#
_entry.id   AF-A0A2G2G2A9-F1
#
_cell.length_a   1.000
_cell.length_b   1.000
_cell.length_c   1.000
_cell.angle_alpha   90.00
_cell.angle_beta   90.00
_cell.angle_gamma   90.00
#
_symmetry.space_group_name_H-M   'P 1'
#
loop_
_entity.id
_entity.type
_entity.pdbx_description
1 polymer ?
#
loop_
_entity_poly.entity_id
_entity_poly.type
_entity_poly.pdbx_seq_one_letter_code
_entity_poly.pdbx_strand_id
1 'polypeptide(L)'
;MPSKSQTYLDLIFCDKIKFEEEVLRVKCDEDRKEVMSLICSEICSDKKLAKHINFLKIKTVNDLDFDGVNIAFVQLLLAELLSLLKEKNLTFVEIENVKKNKQYLKFMYELSQIYMRRFSGIFYKEVVNTFFDLLSIADKPEKLSPVVKEVINGTAKRKSLLEQHGSGQILYKEEQAWMRVKQARDDKKHQAQVFQVEIVRLVRRVDQLKLQISAIVAARALSLVDVKKVTSKLLLDMFTDEDDIQLHTKKTMFSYVPAGDMANTLISTAQKAAEESKDPSNKNDYIQIADFFKKCKSMNTPVFIDARFEEYKHELSLKSKAYREQRLKLKTLRAKPLDSFDITLKKVKEAMVYNLQHL
;
A
#
# COMPACT_ATOMS: atom_id res chain seq x y z
N MET A 1 -38.89 -34.90 7.60
CA MET A 1 -37.58 -34.73 6.92
C MET A 1 -37.08 -33.32 7.21
N PRO A 2 -35.80 -33.12 7.56
CA PRO A 2 -35.26 -31.78 7.77
C PRO A 2 -35.40 -30.93 6.50
N SER A 3 -35.68 -29.63 6.65
CA SER A 3 -35.71 -28.69 5.53
C SER A 3 -34.32 -28.59 4.89
N LYS A 4 -34.24 -28.23 3.60
CA LYS A 4 -32.94 -28.04 2.91
C LYS A 4 -32.00 -27.09 3.68
N SER A 5 -32.58 -26.04 4.28
CA SER A 5 -31.85 -25.08 5.13
C SER A 5 -31.32 -25.73 6.41
N GLN A 6 -32.10 -26.59 7.08
CA GLN A 6 -31.65 -27.29 8.29
C GLN A 6 -30.53 -28.28 7.95
N THR A 7 -30.64 -29.02 6.84
CA THR A 7 -29.57 -29.91 6.37
C THR A 7 -28.26 -29.16 6.09
N TYR A 8 -28.36 -27.93 5.55
CA TYR A 8 -27.18 -27.08 5.33
C TYR A 8 -26.55 -26.57 6.63
N LEU A 9 -27.38 -26.12 7.59
CA LEU A 9 -26.90 -25.72 8.91
C LEU A 9 -26.25 -26.88 9.66
N ASP A 10 -26.86 -28.06 9.62
CA ASP A 10 -26.30 -29.26 10.23
C ASP A 10 -24.95 -29.64 9.60
N LEU A 11 -24.78 -29.42 8.29
CA LEU A 11 -23.51 -29.63 7.60
C LEU A 11 -22.42 -28.64 8.04
N ILE A 12 -22.75 -27.35 8.21
CA ILE A 12 -21.79 -26.33 8.66
C ILE A 12 -21.38 -26.58 10.11
N PHE A 13 -22.33 -26.93 10.97
CA PHE A 13 -22.10 -27.10 12.41
C PHE A 13 -21.70 -28.51 12.81
N CYS A 14 -21.59 -29.47 11.87
CA CYS A 14 -21.18 -30.83 12.23
C CYS A 14 -19.71 -30.92 12.67
N ASP A 15 -18.86 -30.01 12.18
CA ASP A 15 -17.43 -30.01 12.46
C ASP A 15 -16.82 -28.61 12.39
N LYS A 16 -15.86 -28.33 13.26
CA LYS A 16 -15.20 -27.03 13.35
C LYS A 16 -14.36 -26.72 12.11
N ILE A 17 -13.72 -27.71 11.50
CA ILE A 17 -12.92 -27.49 10.27
C ILE A 17 -13.85 -27.11 9.12
N LYS A 18 -14.97 -27.84 8.95
CA LYS A 18 -15.98 -27.48 7.95
C LYS A 18 -16.57 -26.09 8.17
N PHE A 19 -16.83 -25.71 9.42
CA PHE A 19 -17.26 -24.34 9.73
C PHE A 19 -16.22 -23.31 9.28
N GLU A 20 -14.95 -23.53 9.61
CA GLU A 20 -13.86 -22.64 9.20
C GLU A 20 -13.72 -22.55 7.66
N GLU A 21 -13.85 -23.67 6.94
CA GLU A 21 -13.78 -23.74 5.48
C GLU A 21 -14.94 -22.99 4.82
N GLU A 22 -16.18 -23.22 5.26
CA GLU A 22 -17.37 -22.66 4.63
C GLU A 22 -17.64 -21.22 5.05
N VAL A 23 -17.46 -20.89 6.34
CA VAL A 23 -17.79 -19.57 6.90
C VAL A 23 -16.60 -18.62 6.85
N LEU A 24 -15.41 -19.10 7.23
CA LEU A 24 -14.21 -18.25 7.34
C LEU A 24 -13.26 -18.38 6.15
N ARG A 25 -13.58 -19.28 5.19
CA ARG A 25 -12.79 -19.55 3.97
C ARG A 25 -11.34 -19.98 4.27
N VAL A 26 -11.13 -20.62 5.41
CA VAL A 26 -9.81 -21.11 5.85
C VAL A 26 -9.47 -22.40 5.13
N LYS A 27 -8.27 -22.47 4.53
CA LYS A 27 -7.74 -23.69 3.88
C LYS A 27 -6.47 -24.20 4.54
N CYS A 28 -5.74 -23.32 5.21
CA CYS A 28 -4.48 -23.65 5.86
C CYS A 28 -4.29 -22.88 7.17
N ASP A 29 -3.16 -23.15 7.84
CA ASP A 29 -2.87 -22.51 9.13
C ASP A 29 -2.54 -21.02 9.01
N GLU A 30 -1.98 -20.58 7.88
CA GLU A 30 -1.72 -19.16 7.62
C GLU A 30 -3.03 -18.38 7.48
N ASP A 31 -4.04 -18.96 6.84
CA ASP A 31 -5.38 -18.35 6.77
C ASP A 31 -5.98 -18.16 8.17
N ARG A 32 -5.79 -19.13 9.09
CA ARG A 32 -6.25 -18.99 10.49
C ARG A 32 -5.57 -17.82 11.20
N LYS A 33 -4.28 -17.63 10.98
CA LYS A 33 -3.54 -16.48 11.56
C LYS A 33 -4.01 -15.16 10.97
N GLU A 34 -4.33 -15.12 9.67
CA GLU A 34 -4.88 -13.94 9.01
C GLU A 34 -6.28 -13.60 9.54
N VAL A 35 -7.17 -14.58 9.62
CA VAL A 35 -8.50 -14.44 10.23
C VAL A 35 -8.38 -13.94 11.67
N MET A 36 -7.47 -14.53 12.46
CA MET A 36 -7.19 -14.06 13.81
C MET A 36 -6.76 -12.60 13.81
N SER A 37 -5.82 -12.20 12.94
CA SER A 37 -5.35 -10.81 12.88
C SER A 37 -6.47 -9.83 12.56
N LEU A 38 -7.37 -10.18 11.63
CA LEU A 38 -8.51 -9.34 11.26
C LEU A 38 -9.49 -9.19 12.42
N ILE A 39 -9.87 -10.31 13.04
CA ILE A 39 -10.77 -10.33 14.20
C ILE A 39 -10.17 -9.52 15.36
N CYS A 40 -8.88 -9.65 15.64
CA CYS A 40 -8.22 -8.90 16.71
C CYS A 40 -8.28 -7.40 16.49
N SER A 41 -8.04 -6.94 15.26
CA SER A 41 -8.08 -5.51 14.91
C SER A 41 -9.50 -4.93 15.10
N GLU A 42 -10.52 -5.70 14.70
CA GLU A 42 -11.92 -5.31 14.87
C GLU A 42 -12.32 -5.27 16.36
N ILE A 43 -11.91 -6.26 17.15
CA ILE A 43 -12.14 -6.30 18.60
C ILE A 43 -11.45 -5.12 19.31
N CYS A 44 -10.20 -4.80 18.96
CA CYS A 44 -9.46 -3.67 19.54
C CYS A 44 -10.07 -2.30 19.17
N SER A 45 -10.87 -2.26 18.10
CA SER A 45 -11.57 -1.06 17.61
C SER A 45 -13.03 -0.99 18.07
N ASP A 46 -13.58 -2.07 18.66
CA ASP A 46 -14.95 -2.12 19.12
C ASP A 46 -15.25 -1.04 20.17
N LYS A 47 -16.37 -0.34 20.02
CA LYS A 47 -16.70 0.83 20.85
C LYS A 47 -16.87 0.50 22.34
N LYS A 48 -17.27 -0.73 22.66
CA LYS A 48 -17.48 -1.17 24.03
C LYS A 48 -16.17 -1.70 24.61
N LEU A 49 -15.51 -2.61 23.90
CA LEU A 49 -14.32 -3.30 24.41
C LEU A 49 -13.05 -2.46 24.33
N ALA A 50 -12.92 -1.56 23.36
CA ALA A 50 -11.72 -0.72 23.24
C ALA A 50 -11.43 0.06 24.54
N LYS A 51 -12.46 0.45 25.30
CA LYS A 51 -12.31 1.11 26.61
C LYS A 51 -11.66 0.25 27.70
N HIS A 52 -11.49 -1.04 27.44
CA HIS A 52 -10.95 -2.05 28.35
C HIS A 52 -9.70 -2.74 27.81
N ILE A 53 -9.40 -2.66 26.51
CA ILE A 53 -8.24 -3.39 25.95
C ILE A 53 -7.33 -2.51 25.09
N ASN A 54 -7.75 -1.31 24.69
CA ASN A 54 -7.00 -0.46 23.78
C ASN A 54 -6.32 0.68 24.55
N PHE A 55 -4.99 0.73 24.54
CA PHE A 55 -4.21 1.73 25.28
C PHE A 55 -4.51 3.16 24.85
N LEU A 56 -5.03 3.39 23.64
CA LEU A 56 -5.50 4.70 23.18
C LEU A 56 -6.78 5.17 23.87
N LYS A 57 -7.52 4.26 24.51
CA LYS A 57 -8.88 4.50 25.03
C LYS A 57 -9.01 4.28 26.54
N ILE A 58 -8.18 3.42 27.14
CA ILE A 58 -8.17 3.23 28.59
C ILE A 58 -7.69 4.50 29.30
N LYS A 59 -8.14 4.72 30.54
CA LYS A 59 -7.68 5.85 31.36
C LYS A 59 -6.55 5.44 32.31
N THR A 60 -6.57 4.19 32.75
CA THR A 60 -5.53 3.55 33.55
C THR A 60 -5.32 2.11 33.08
N VAL A 61 -4.12 1.57 33.27
CA VAL A 61 -3.78 0.15 33.05
C VAL A 61 -4.64 -0.77 33.94
N ASN A 62 -5.20 -0.25 35.03
CA ASN A 62 -6.13 -0.99 35.86
C ASN A 62 -7.47 -1.29 35.18
N ASP A 63 -7.85 -0.51 34.16
CA ASP A 63 -9.06 -0.71 33.36
C ASP A 63 -8.94 -1.91 32.40
N LEU A 64 -7.73 -2.49 32.26
CA LEU A 64 -7.49 -3.60 31.35
C LEU A 64 -8.30 -4.84 31.74
N ASP A 65 -9.25 -5.23 30.90
CA ASP A 65 -10.15 -6.36 31.13
C ASP A 65 -10.40 -7.10 29.81
N PHE A 66 -10.19 -8.42 29.82
CA PHE A 66 -10.26 -9.29 28.65
C PHE A 66 -11.45 -10.26 28.69
N ASP A 67 -12.30 -10.22 29.74
CA ASP A 67 -13.41 -11.16 29.92
C ASP A 67 -14.40 -11.14 28.74
N GLY A 68 -14.62 -9.97 28.15
CA GLY A 68 -15.51 -9.77 27.01
C GLY A 68 -14.97 -10.21 25.64
N VAL A 69 -13.68 -10.57 25.53
CA VAL A 69 -13.02 -10.83 24.23
C VAL A 69 -13.63 -12.03 23.51
N ASN A 70 -13.87 -13.15 24.21
CA ASN A 70 -14.49 -14.32 23.60
C ASN A 70 -15.91 -14.03 23.10
N ILE A 71 -16.68 -13.21 23.83
CA ILE A 71 -18.02 -12.81 23.43
C ILE A 71 -17.97 -11.98 22.15
N ALA A 72 -17.03 -11.04 22.06
CA ALA A 72 -16.79 -10.23 20.87
C ALA A 72 -16.44 -11.09 19.66
N PHE A 73 -15.55 -12.07 19.87
CA PHE A 73 -15.14 -13.02 18.86
C PHE A 73 -16.35 -13.80 18.31
N VAL A 74 -17.20 -14.32 19.19
CA VAL A 74 -18.44 -15.02 18.79
C VAL A 74 -19.37 -14.10 18.02
N GLN A 75 -19.48 -12.83 18.39
CA GLN A 75 -20.30 -11.86 17.65
C GLN A 75 -19.80 -11.65 16.21
N LEU A 76 -18.48 -11.63 16.01
CA LEU A 76 -17.87 -11.52 14.68
C LEU A 76 -18.08 -12.81 13.86
N LEU A 77 -17.87 -13.98 14.45
CA LEU A 77 -18.18 -15.26 13.79
C LEU A 77 -19.66 -15.36 13.39
N LEU A 78 -20.55 -14.90 14.27
CA LEU A 78 -21.97 -14.86 13.98
C LEU A 78 -22.25 -13.88 12.84
N ALA A 79 -21.63 -12.71 12.79
CA ALA A 79 -21.80 -11.76 11.69
C ALA A 79 -21.40 -12.36 10.33
N GLU A 80 -20.26 -13.05 10.26
CA GLU A 80 -19.79 -13.73 9.04
C GLU A 80 -20.75 -14.85 8.62
N LEU A 81 -21.16 -15.70 9.57
CA LEU A 81 -22.15 -16.74 9.30
C LEU A 81 -23.44 -16.13 8.75
N LEU A 82 -23.96 -15.08 9.37
CA LEU A 82 -25.18 -14.42 8.93
C LEU A 82 -25.06 -13.82 7.54
N SER A 83 -23.88 -13.33 7.16
CA SER A 83 -23.59 -12.89 5.80
C SER A 83 -23.71 -14.06 4.82
N LEU A 84 -23.04 -15.19 5.11
CA LEU A 84 -23.11 -16.40 4.29
C LEU A 84 -24.54 -16.93 4.15
N LEU A 85 -25.32 -16.98 5.24
CA LEU A 85 -26.68 -17.49 5.21
C LEU A 85 -27.60 -16.63 4.33
N LYS A 86 -27.38 -15.30 4.28
CA LYS A 86 -28.08 -14.42 3.35
C LYS A 86 -27.69 -14.71 1.90
N GLU A 87 -26.41 -14.93 1.61
CA GLU A 87 -25.95 -15.31 0.27
C GLU A 87 -26.54 -16.65 -0.20
N LYS A 88 -26.79 -17.57 0.73
CA LYS A 88 -27.45 -18.87 0.47
C LYS A 88 -28.98 -18.80 0.45
N ASN A 89 -29.56 -17.59 0.49
CA ASN A 89 -31.00 -17.33 0.43
C ASN A 89 -31.81 -17.98 1.56
N LEU A 90 -31.25 -18.11 2.77
CA LEU A 90 -32.05 -18.48 3.93
C LEU A 90 -33.02 -17.34 4.30
N THR A 91 -34.20 -17.72 4.79
CA THR A 91 -35.23 -16.76 5.19
C THR A 91 -34.84 -16.01 6.46
N PHE A 92 -35.45 -14.85 6.68
CA PHE A 92 -35.27 -14.06 7.90
C PHE A 92 -35.56 -14.86 9.17
N VAL A 93 -36.61 -15.69 9.17
CA VAL A 93 -37.02 -16.50 10.32
C VAL A 93 -35.95 -17.56 10.65
N GLU A 94 -35.39 -18.22 9.63
CA GLU A 94 -34.32 -19.21 9.81
C GLU A 94 -33.05 -18.56 10.38
N ILE A 95 -32.70 -17.38 9.87
CA ILE A 95 -31.57 -16.58 10.37
C ILE A 95 -31.78 -16.19 11.85
N GLU A 96 -32.97 -15.74 12.22
CA GLU A 96 -33.27 -15.39 13.62
C GLU A 96 -33.20 -16.60 14.56
N ASN A 97 -33.59 -17.79 14.07
CA ASN A 97 -33.44 -19.03 14.82
C ASN A 97 -31.97 -19.39 15.06
N VAL A 98 -31.10 -19.21 14.06
CA VAL A 98 -29.65 -19.44 14.22
C VAL A 98 -29.05 -18.53 15.30
N LYS A 99 -29.40 -17.24 15.30
CA LYS A 99 -28.90 -16.26 16.29
C LYS A 99 -29.22 -16.65 17.73
N LYS A 100 -30.37 -17.28 17.96
CA LYS A 100 -30.88 -17.63 19.30
C LYS A 100 -30.58 -19.08 19.69
N ASN A 101 -30.05 -19.89 18.77
CA ASN A 101 -29.77 -21.29 19.03
C ASN A 101 -28.54 -21.45 19.94
N LYS A 102 -28.79 -21.91 21.17
CA LYS A 102 -27.76 -22.12 22.20
C LYS A 102 -26.66 -23.10 21.78
N GLN A 103 -26.98 -24.13 21.00
CA GLN A 103 -26.00 -25.11 20.55
C GLN A 103 -25.02 -24.50 19.55
N TYR A 104 -25.51 -23.69 18.60
CA TYR A 104 -24.67 -23.00 17.63
C TYR A 104 -23.81 -21.91 18.28
N LEU A 105 -24.37 -21.15 19.23
CA LEU A 105 -23.59 -20.19 20.01
C LEU A 105 -22.50 -20.87 20.84
N LYS A 106 -22.81 -22.00 21.49
CA LYS A 106 -21.83 -22.80 22.21
C LYS A 106 -20.72 -23.30 21.28
N PHE A 107 -21.07 -23.79 20.08
CA PHE A 107 -20.11 -24.24 19.09
C PHE A 107 -19.13 -23.12 18.68
N MET A 108 -19.65 -21.92 18.38
CA MET A 108 -18.81 -20.77 18.02
C MET A 108 -17.96 -20.30 19.20
N TYR A 109 -18.47 -20.37 20.43
CA TYR A 109 -17.69 -20.05 21.63
C TYR A 109 -16.54 -21.04 21.86
N GLU A 110 -16.77 -22.33 21.66
CA GLU A 110 -15.69 -23.33 21.69
C GLU A 110 -14.66 -23.07 20.59
N LEU A 111 -15.09 -22.67 19.40
CA LEU A 111 -14.20 -22.30 18.31
C LEU A 111 -13.36 -21.06 18.67
N SER A 112 -13.99 -20.01 19.23
CA SER A 112 -13.25 -18.82 19.66
C SER A 112 -12.24 -19.14 20.75
N GLN A 113 -12.56 -20.04 21.68
CA GLN A 113 -11.61 -20.50 22.69
C GLN A 113 -10.42 -21.26 22.09
N ILE A 114 -10.63 -22.05 21.04
CA ILE A 114 -9.54 -22.72 20.32
C ILE A 114 -8.62 -21.69 19.65
N TYR A 115 -9.19 -20.69 18.98
CA TYR A 115 -8.42 -19.59 18.38
C TYR A 115 -7.64 -18.81 19.43
N MET A 116 -8.29 -18.39 20.51
CA MET A 116 -7.64 -17.66 21.60
C MET A 116 -6.54 -18.50 22.26
N ARG A 117 -6.77 -19.79 22.52
CA ARG A 117 -5.74 -20.65 23.12
C ARG A 117 -4.51 -20.78 22.21
N ARG A 118 -4.72 -20.97 20.91
CA ARG A 118 -3.65 -21.23 19.94
C ARG A 118 -2.94 -19.97 19.46
N PHE A 119 -3.68 -18.87 19.34
CA PHE A 119 -3.24 -17.65 18.68
C PHE A 119 -3.38 -16.40 19.56
N SER A 120 -3.51 -16.54 20.89
CA SER A 120 -3.54 -15.39 21.83
C SER A 120 -2.40 -14.41 21.62
N GLY A 121 -1.22 -14.90 21.25
CA GLY A 121 -0.07 -14.04 20.95
C GLY A 121 -0.33 -13.04 19.82
N ILE A 122 -1.20 -13.36 18.85
CA ILE A 122 -1.63 -12.43 17.81
C ILE A 122 -2.54 -11.34 18.41
N PHE A 123 -3.51 -11.73 19.25
CA PHE A 123 -4.40 -10.80 19.93
C PHE A 123 -3.66 -9.81 20.82
N TYR A 124 -2.81 -10.31 21.73
CA TYR A 124 -2.08 -9.43 22.64
C TYR A 124 -1.05 -8.57 21.91
N LYS A 125 -0.48 -9.03 20.78
CA LYS A 125 0.34 -8.18 19.92
C LYS A 125 -0.45 -6.99 19.38
N GLU A 126 -1.71 -7.20 19.00
CA GLU A 126 -2.57 -6.12 18.51
C GLU A 126 -2.93 -5.14 19.63
N VAL A 127 -3.24 -5.64 20.83
CA VAL A 127 -3.41 -4.80 22.02
C VAL A 127 -2.16 -3.95 22.27
N VAL A 128 -0.96 -4.55 22.25
CA VAL A 128 0.30 -3.82 22.46
C VAL A 128 0.60 -2.84 21.31
N ASN A 129 0.19 -3.12 20.08
CA ASN A 129 0.33 -2.15 18.99
C ASN A 129 -0.36 -0.82 19.32
N THR A 130 -1.52 -0.86 20.00
CA THR A 130 -2.22 0.36 20.43
C THR A 130 -1.44 1.18 21.47
N PHE A 131 -0.52 0.56 22.22
CA PHE A 131 0.41 1.28 23.10
C PHE A 131 1.49 2.03 22.30
N PHE A 132 2.04 1.41 21.25
CA PHE A 132 2.96 2.13 20.37
C PHE A 132 2.27 3.24 19.60
N ASP A 133 1.01 3.04 19.21
CA ASP A 133 0.20 4.10 18.61
C ASP A 133 0.02 5.26 19.59
N LEU A 134 -0.27 4.98 20.87
CA LEU A 134 -0.38 5.98 21.92
C LEU A 134 0.91 6.81 22.07
N LEU A 135 2.07 6.14 22.09
CA LEU A 135 3.37 6.81 22.11
C LEU A 135 3.59 7.67 20.85
N SER A 136 3.16 7.19 19.69
CA SER A 136 3.39 7.85 18.41
C SER A 136 2.58 9.14 18.21
N ILE A 137 1.44 9.27 18.91
CA ILE A 137 0.57 10.46 18.85
C ILE A 137 1.17 11.65 19.59
N ALA A 138 2.01 11.42 20.61
CA ALA A 138 2.62 12.49 21.37
C ALA A 138 3.71 13.20 20.55
N ASP A 139 3.59 14.53 20.37
CA ASP A 139 4.61 15.34 19.71
C ASP A 139 5.87 15.55 20.57
N LYS A 140 5.69 15.44 21.89
CA LYS A 140 6.70 15.74 22.90
C LYS A 140 6.50 14.82 24.13
N PRO A 141 7.56 14.51 24.89
CA PRO A 141 7.47 13.61 26.03
C PRO A 141 6.51 14.11 27.12
N GLU A 142 6.38 15.42 27.32
CA GLU A 142 5.51 16.00 28.36
C GLU A 142 4.02 15.81 28.04
N LYS A 143 3.67 15.50 26.79
CA LYS A 143 2.29 15.21 26.35
C LYS A 143 1.94 13.72 26.42
N LEU A 144 2.82 12.87 26.95
CA LEU A 144 2.55 11.44 27.09
C LEU A 144 1.37 11.20 28.04
N SER A 145 0.49 10.28 27.65
CA SER A 145 -0.65 9.86 28.47
C SER A 145 -0.17 9.27 29.81
N PRO A 146 -0.90 9.49 30.93
CA PRO A 146 -0.61 8.84 32.21
C PRO A 146 -0.52 7.32 32.12
N VAL A 147 -1.30 6.71 31.22
CA VAL A 147 -1.26 5.27 30.92
C VAL A 147 0.16 4.81 30.55
N VAL A 148 0.94 5.63 29.84
CA VAL A 148 2.33 5.30 29.48
C VAL A 148 3.19 5.13 30.72
N LYS A 149 3.04 6.02 31.71
CA LYS A 149 3.77 5.95 32.96
C LYS A 149 3.37 4.71 33.75
N GLU A 150 2.09 4.35 33.76
CA GLU A 150 1.59 3.14 34.42
C GLU A 150 2.05 1.84 33.73
N VAL A 151 2.12 1.81 32.39
CA VAL A 151 2.67 0.67 31.65
C VAL A 151 4.13 0.43 32.03
N ILE A 152 4.90 1.52 32.18
CA ILE A 152 6.34 1.47 32.48
C ILE A 152 6.58 1.21 33.96
N ASN A 153 5.94 1.92 34.88
CA ASN A 153 6.25 1.86 36.31
C ASN A 153 5.33 0.93 37.11
N GLY A 154 4.26 0.43 36.48
CA GLY A 154 3.18 -0.25 37.18
C GLY A 154 2.25 0.71 37.93
N THR A 155 1.33 0.12 38.67
CA THR A 155 0.40 0.80 39.57
C THR A 155 0.39 0.07 40.92
N ALA A 156 -0.38 0.58 41.89
CA ALA A 156 -0.57 -0.13 43.17
C ALA A 156 -1.18 -1.53 43.03
N LYS A 157 -1.89 -1.82 41.92
CA LYS A 157 -2.59 -3.10 41.70
C LYS A 157 -1.92 -3.99 40.65
N ARG A 158 -1.09 -3.42 39.78
CA ARG A 158 -0.48 -4.14 38.65
C ARG A 158 0.99 -3.81 38.55
N LYS A 159 1.82 -4.83 38.36
CA LYS A 159 3.24 -4.64 38.05
C LYS A 159 3.44 -3.94 36.71
N SER A 160 4.65 -3.49 36.44
CA SER A 160 5.01 -2.94 35.14
C SER A 160 4.78 -3.99 34.05
N LEU A 161 4.23 -3.56 32.92
CA LEU A 161 4.10 -4.44 31.75
C LEU A 161 5.44 -4.59 31.01
N LEU A 162 6.50 -3.89 31.44
CA LEU A 162 7.85 -3.96 30.87
C LEU A 162 8.83 -4.81 31.69
N GLU A 163 8.38 -5.45 32.76
CA GLU A 163 9.17 -6.43 33.52
C GLU A 163 9.45 -7.67 32.66
N GLN A 164 10.71 -8.12 32.64
CA GLN A 164 11.16 -9.35 31.98
C GLN A 164 11.12 -10.55 32.95
N HIS A 165 11.00 -11.77 32.42
CA HIS A 165 11.21 -13.00 33.18
C HIS A 165 12.65 -13.04 33.72
N GLY A 166 12.82 -12.73 35.01
CA GLY A 166 14.14 -12.64 35.63
C GLY A 166 14.45 -11.31 36.33
N SER A 167 13.45 -10.45 36.57
CA SER A 167 13.49 -9.24 37.44
C SER A 167 14.14 -7.97 36.87
N GLY A 168 14.50 -7.95 35.58
CA GLY A 168 14.94 -6.72 34.90
C GLY A 168 13.79 -6.00 34.18
N GLN A 169 13.80 -4.67 34.18
CA GLN A 169 12.89 -3.86 33.38
C GLN A 169 13.60 -3.32 32.14
N ILE A 170 12.91 -3.30 30.98
CA ILE A 170 13.54 -2.94 29.70
C ILE A 170 13.78 -1.43 29.58
N LEU A 171 12.82 -0.63 30.04
CA LEU A 171 12.85 0.83 30.01
C LEU A 171 12.33 1.36 31.34
N TYR A 172 12.97 2.39 31.89
CA TYR A 172 12.65 2.90 33.23
C TYR A 172 11.99 4.28 33.20
N LYS A 173 11.90 4.91 32.03
CA LYS A 173 11.37 6.27 31.86
C LYS A 173 10.52 6.38 30.59
N GLU A 174 9.40 7.10 30.68
CA GLU A 174 8.47 7.35 29.58
C GLU A 174 9.13 8.06 28.40
N GLU A 175 10.08 8.96 28.66
CA GLU A 175 10.80 9.68 27.61
C GLU A 175 11.65 8.73 26.76
N GLN A 176 12.19 7.66 27.35
CA GLN A 176 12.98 6.67 26.62
C GLN A 176 12.11 5.88 25.65
N ALA A 177 10.91 5.48 26.07
CA ALA A 177 9.96 4.79 25.21
C ALA A 177 9.52 5.68 24.04
N TRP A 178 9.17 6.93 24.35
CA TRP A 178 8.78 7.91 23.33
C TRP A 178 9.90 8.22 22.33
N MET A 179 11.13 8.46 22.80
CA MET A 179 12.28 8.75 21.93
C MET A 179 12.54 7.60 20.95
N ARG A 180 12.46 6.35 21.41
CA ARG A 180 12.65 5.18 20.53
C ARG A 180 11.54 5.04 19.50
N VAL A 181 10.27 5.22 19.90
CA VAL A 181 9.14 5.21 18.96
C VAL A 181 9.26 6.33 17.93
N LYS A 182 9.66 7.53 18.37
CA LYS A 182 9.92 8.68 17.48
C LYS A 182 11.03 8.35 16.48
N GLN A 183 12.16 7.83 16.95
CA GLN A 183 13.29 7.48 16.08
C GLN A 183 12.89 6.41 15.06
N ALA A 184 12.24 5.32 15.49
CA ALA A 184 11.75 4.28 14.59
C ALA A 184 10.76 4.83 13.54
N ARG A 185 9.89 5.77 13.93
CA ARG A 185 8.95 6.45 13.02
C ARG A 185 9.69 7.32 12.00
N ASP A 186 10.66 8.11 12.45
CA ASP A 186 11.43 9.01 11.61
C ASP A 186 12.31 8.21 10.62
N ASP A 187 12.91 7.10 11.06
CA ASP A 187 13.67 6.17 10.22
C ASP A 187 12.77 5.51 9.16
N LYS A 188 11.60 5.01 9.56
CA LYS A 188 10.61 4.45 8.64
C LYS A 188 10.15 5.49 7.61
N LYS A 189 9.92 6.73 8.04
CA LYS A 189 9.54 7.85 7.18
C LYS A 189 10.66 8.19 6.19
N HIS A 190 11.90 8.26 6.64
CA HIS A 190 13.05 8.53 5.79
C HIS A 190 13.24 7.44 4.73
N GLN A 191 13.21 6.16 5.13
CA GLN A 191 13.26 5.04 4.18
C GLN A 191 12.10 5.08 3.17
N ALA A 192 10.90 5.45 3.59
CA ALA A 192 9.75 5.59 2.70
C ALA A 192 9.95 6.73 1.68
N GLN A 193 10.52 7.86 2.10
CA GLN A 193 10.84 8.98 1.22
C GLN A 193 11.86 8.59 0.15
N VAL A 194 12.91 7.83 0.51
CA VAL A 194 13.90 7.32 -0.45
C VAL A 194 13.21 6.49 -1.54
N PHE A 195 12.32 5.56 -1.16
CA PHE A 195 11.56 4.79 -2.15
C PHE A 195 10.61 5.65 -2.99
N GLN A 196 9.97 6.65 -2.40
CA GLN A 196 9.07 7.55 -3.14
C GLN A 196 9.81 8.36 -4.20
N VAL A 197 10.97 8.92 -3.88
CA VAL A 197 11.79 9.68 -4.83
C VAL A 197 12.21 8.78 -6.00
N GLU A 198 12.68 7.56 -5.70
CA GLU A 198 13.08 6.61 -6.74
C GLU A 198 11.90 6.17 -7.62
N ILE A 199 10.73 5.93 -7.02
CA ILE A 199 9.51 5.63 -7.77
C ILE A 199 9.15 6.76 -8.73
N VAL A 200 9.15 8.03 -8.26
CA VAL A 200 8.85 9.19 -9.12
C VAL A 200 9.83 9.28 -10.29
N ARG A 201 11.12 9.04 -10.04
CA ARG A 201 12.15 9.01 -11.08
C ARG A 201 11.90 7.91 -12.11
N LEU A 202 11.56 6.70 -11.65
CA LEU A 202 11.28 5.55 -12.50
C LEU A 202 10.02 5.76 -13.34
N VAL A 203 8.95 6.32 -12.76
CA VAL A 203 7.70 6.64 -13.48
C VAL A 203 8.00 7.60 -14.63
N ARG A 204 8.68 8.72 -14.35
CA ARG A 204 9.07 9.69 -15.38
C ARG A 204 9.86 9.04 -16.52
N ARG A 205 10.83 8.17 -16.19
CA ARG A 205 11.63 7.47 -17.21
C ARG A 205 10.81 6.46 -18.01
N VAL A 206 9.92 5.71 -17.37
CA VAL A 206 9.02 4.76 -18.03
C VAL A 206 8.10 5.48 -19.01
N ASP A 207 7.53 6.61 -18.62
CA ASP A 207 6.64 7.38 -19.48
C ASP A 207 7.40 8.02 -20.65
N GLN A 208 8.61 8.52 -20.42
CA GLN A 208 9.49 9.00 -21.48
C GLN A 208 9.84 7.89 -22.49
N LEU A 209 10.18 6.68 -22.02
CA LEU A 209 10.49 5.55 -22.89
C LEU A 209 9.26 5.11 -23.71
N LYS A 210 8.08 5.06 -23.10
CA LYS A 210 6.82 4.78 -23.82
C LYS A 210 6.55 5.82 -24.89
N LEU A 211 6.76 7.10 -24.58
CA LEU A 211 6.62 8.19 -25.54
C LEU A 211 7.60 8.02 -26.71
N GLN A 212 8.87 7.74 -26.44
CA GLN A 212 9.89 7.53 -27.48
C GLN A 212 9.59 6.30 -28.36
N ILE A 213 9.17 5.18 -27.77
CA ILE A 213 8.76 3.97 -28.49
C ILE A 213 7.56 4.29 -29.39
N SER A 214 6.53 4.94 -28.85
CA SER A 214 5.32 5.31 -29.59
C SER A 214 5.64 6.30 -30.72
N ALA A 215 6.53 7.25 -30.46
CA ALA A 215 7.02 8.22 -31.43
C ALA A 215 7.77 7.54 -32.59
N ILE A 216 8.62 6.55 -32.31
CA ILE A 216 9.30 5.77 -33.37
C ILE A 216 8.28 4.97 -34.19
N VAL A 217 7.29 4.32 -33.56
CA VAL A 217 6.24 3.58 -34.27
C VAL A 217 5.43 4.50 -35.16
N ALA A 218 5.01 5.66 -34.65
CA ALA A 218 4.28 6.65 -35.42
C ALA A 218 5.13 7.22 -36.56
N ALA A 219 6.42 7.50 -36.32
CA ALA A 219 7.33 7.99 -37.35
C ALA A 219 7.52 7.00 -38.50
N ARG A 220 7.53 5.69 -38.22
CA ARG A 220 7.58 4.63 -39.24
C ARG A 220 6.31 4.55 -40.09
N ALA A 221 5.18 4.94 -39.53
CA ALA A 221 3.89 4.92 -40.21
C ALA A 221 3.61 6.22 -41.02
N LEU A 222 4.43 7.26 -40.85
CA LEU A 222 4.27 8.51 -41.59
C LEU A 222 4.50 8.30 -43.08
N SER A 223 3.66 8.94 -43.89
CA SER A 223 3.89 9.08 -45.33
C SER A 223 4.45 10.46 -45.68
N LEU A 224 5.04 10.60 -46.87
CA LEU A 224 5.49 11.89 -47.37
C LEU A 224 4.31 12.88 -47.52
N VAL A 225 3.10 12.38 -47.78
CA VAL A 225 1.88 13.18 -47.86
C VAL A 225 1.55 13.80 -46.50
N ASP A 226 1.75 13.05 -45.41
CA ASP A 226 1.49 13.57 -44.06
C ASP A 226 2.50 14.64 -43.67
N VAL A 227 3.78 14.44 -44.03
CA VAL A 227 4.84 15.42 -43.79
C VAL A 227 4.61 16.71 -44.57
N LYS A 228 4.12 16.63 -45.82
CA LYS A 228 3.78 17.81 -46.63
C LYS A 228 2.62 18.65 -46.07
N LYS A 229 1.80 18.08 -45.19
CA LYS A 229 0.72 18.83 -44.49
C LYS A 229 1.24 19.63 -43.29
N VAL A 230 2.50 19.45 -42.90
CA VAL A 230 3.11 20.20 -41.79
C VAL A 230 3.33 21.65 -42.23
N THR A 231 2.59 22.57 -41.62
CA THR A 231 2.71 24.01 -41.88
C THR A 231 3.89 24.64 -41.10
N SER A 232 4.36 25.79 -41.56
CA SER A 232 5.35 26.61 -40.86
C SER A 232 4.90 27.00 -39.44
N LYS A 233 3.62 27.31 -39.26
CA LYS A 233 3.04 27.60 -37.94
C LYS A 233 3.13 26.38 -37.01
N LEU A 234 2.71 25.20 -37.48
CA LEU A 234 2.77 23.97 -36.69
C LEU A 234 4.21 23.62 -36.28
N LEU A 235 5.21 23.86 -37.15
CA LEU A 235 6.61 23.68 -36.80
C LEU A 235 7.06 24.60 -35.68
N LEU A 236 6.65 25.88 -35.72
CA LEU A 236 6.99 26.82 -34.66
C LEU A 236 6.31 26.43 -33.35
N ASP A 237 5.01 26.13 -33.39
CA ASP A 237 4.22 25.73 -32.23
C ASP A 237 4.84 24.49 -31.55
N MET A 238 5.25 23.48 -32.33
CA MET A 238 5.93 22.27 -31.81
C MET A 238 7.23 22.54 -31.04
N PHE A 239 7.92 23.65 -31.29
CA PHE A 239 9.22 23.96 -30.69
C PHE A 239 9.17 25.08 -29.67
N THR A 240 8.06 25.81 -29.57
CA THR A 240 7.89 26.97 -28.67
C THR A 240 6.86 26.73 -27.58
N ASP A 241 5.87 25.86 -27.81
CA ASP A 241 4.86 25.48 -26.81
C ASP A 241 5.23 24.13 -26.17
N GLU A 242 6.01 24.18 -25.09
CA GLU A 242 6.44 23.00 -24.34
C GLU A 242 5.35 22.45 -23.39
N ASP A 243 4.30 23.23 -23.10
CA ASP A 243 3.22 22.86 -22.19
C ASP A 243 2.11 22.04 -22.91
N ASP A 244 1.97 22.17 -24.23
CA ASP A 244 1.07 21.33 -25.02
C ASP A 244 1.66 19.93 -25.27
N ILE A 245 1.10 18.94 -24.55
CA ILE A 245 1.46 17.53 -24.65
C ILE A 245 1.31 16.98 -26.08
N GLN A 246 0.31 17.43 -26.85
CA GLN A 246 0.11 16.98 -28.24
C GLN A 246 1.22 17.50 -29.15
N LEU A 247 1.61 18.76 -28.99
CA LEU A 247 2.71 19.37 -29.74
C LEU A 247 4.06 18.73 -29.37
N HIS A 248 4.30 18.47 -28.09
CA HIS A 248 5.50 17.77 -27.63
C HIS A 248 5.58 16.33 -28.18
N THR A 249 4.45 15.62 -28.22
CA THR A 249 4.37 14.28 -28.82
C THR A 249 4.67 14.32 -30.32
N LYS A 250 4.14 15.30 -31.06
CA LYS A 250 4.43 15.50 -32.48
C LYS A 250 5.91 15.83 -32.72
N LYS A 251 6.50 16.75 -31.95
CA LYS A 251 7.95 17.05 -32.00
C LYS A 251 8.79 15.79 -31.82
N THR A 252 8.45 14.97 -30.82
CA THR A 252 9.14 13.71 -30.53
C THR A 252 9.00 12.72 -31.68
N MET A 253 7.81 12.56 -32.26
CA MET A 253 7.60 11.74 -33.47
C MET A 253 8.45 12.23 -34.64
N PHE A 254 8.39 13.52 -34.98
CA PHE A 254 9.15 14.08 -36.11
C PHE A 254 10.67 13.99 -35.91
N SER A 255 11.15 13.92 -34.66
CA SER A 255 12.56 13.70 -34.35
C SER A 255 13.10 12.34 -34.82
N TYR A 256 12.23 11.36 -35.09
CA TYR A 256 12.58 10.02 -35.56
C TYR A 256 12.23 9.78 -37.04
N VAL A 257 11.89 10.83 -37.80
CA VAL A 257 11.66 10.69 -39.25
C VAL A 257 12.93 10.16 -39.93
N PRO A 258 12.82 9.15 -40.79
CA PRO A 258 13.97 8.59 -41.49
C PRO A 258 14.70 9.62 -42.35
N ALA A 259 16.00 9.44 -42.52
CA ALA A 259 16.76 10.18 -43.51
C ALA A 259 16.14 10.03 -44.92
N GLY A 260 15.98 11.13 -45.65
CA GLY A 260 15.41 11.12 -47.00
C GLY A 260 14.45 12.29 -47.27
N ASP A 261 13.50 12.07 -48.16
CA ASP A 261 12.59 13.13 -48.67
C ASP A 261 11.71 13.74 -47.59
N MET A 262 11.31 12.97 -46.58
CA MET A 262 10.53 13.47 -45.45
C MET A 262 11.34 14.47 -44.61
N ALA A 263 12.57 14.12 -44.24
CA ALA A 263 13.46 15.03 -43.53
C ALA A 263 13.79 16.28 -44.37
N ASN A 264 14.04 16.11 -45.67
CA ASN A 264 14.27 17.22 -46.61
C ASN A 264 13.07 18.18 -46.67
N THR A 265 11.85 17.63 -46.65
CA THR A 265 10.61 18.43 -46.67
C THR A 265 10.48 19.29 -45.41
N LEU A 266 10.75 18.71 -44.23
CA LEU A 266 10.72 19.46 -42.96
C LEU A 266 11.80 20.56 -42.91
N ILE A 267 13.02 20.25 -43.37
CA ILE A 267 14.12 21.23 -43.47
C ILE A 267 13.73 22.37 -44.40
N SER A 268 13.22 22.06 -45.60
CA SER A 268 12.82 23.07 -46.58
C SER A 268 11.66 23.93 -46.08
N THR A 269 10.69 23.34 -45.39
CA THR A 269 9.56 24.08 -44.80
C THR A 269 10.04 25.09 -43.76
N ALA A 270 10.96 24.68 -42.87
CA ALA A 270 11.56 25.59 -41.88
C ALA A 270 12.42 26.68 -42.53
N GLN A 271 13.23 26.35 -43.54
CA GLN A 271 14.08 27.33 -44.25
C GLN A 271 13.24 28.38 -44.98
N LYS A 272 12.20 27.97 -45.71
CA LYS A 272 11.28 28.90 -46.37
C LYS A 272 10.59 29.81 -45.36
N ALA A 273 10.12 29.25 -44.25
CA ALA A 273 9.51 30.04 -43.18
C ALA A 273 10.48 31.07 -42.57
N ALA A 274 11.77 30.74 -42.44
CA ALA A 274 12.80 31.68 -42.00
C ALA A 274 13.05 32.83 -43.00
N GLU A 275 12.99 32.54 -44.31
CA GLU A 275 13.13 33.53 -45.37
C GLU A 275 11.91 34.47 -45.44
N GLU A 276 10.72 33.93 -45.22
CA GLU A 276 9.44 34.65 -45.28
C GLU A 276 9.10 35.41 -43.97
N SER A 277 9.71 35.03 -42.84
CA SER A 277 9.44 35.66 -41.54
C SER A 277 9.98 37.10 -41.47
N LYS A 278 9.08 38.04 -41.17
CA LYS A 278 9.41 39.43 -40.88
C LYS A 278 9.83 39.66 -39.43
N ASP A 279 9.53 38.72 -38.54
CA ASP A 279 9.92 38.76 -37.13
C ASP A 279 11.31 38.12 -36.95
N PRO A 280 12.31 38.87 -36.45
CA PRO A 280 13.65 38.35 -36.18
C PRO A 280 13.69 37.18 -35.20
N SER A 281 12.78 37.14 -34.21
CA SER A 281 12.72 36.05 -33.23
C SER A 281 12.30 34.75 -33.89
N ASN A 282 11.14 34.77 -34.56
CA ASN A 282 10.63 33.60 -35.28
C ASN A 282 11.58 33.13 -36.39
N LYS A 283 12.27 34.08 -37.04
CA LYS A 283 13.31 33.75 -38.03
C LYS A 283 14.44 32.92 -37.42
N ASN A 284 14.91 33.30 -36.24
CA ASN A 284 15.94 32.55 -35.52
C ASN A 284 15.43 31.16 -35.09
N ASP A 285 14.19 31.08 -34.61
CA ASP A 285 13.58 29.80 -34.21
C ASP A 285 13.46 28.84 -35.41
N TYR A 286 13.03 29.34 -36.57
CA TYR A 286 12.98 28.53 -37.79
C TYR A 286 14.36 28.05 -38.26
N ILE A 287 15.41 28.84 -38.10
CA ILE A 287 16.79 28.41 -38.39
C ILE A 287 17.17 27.25 -37.45
N GLN A 288 16.88 27.36 -36.15
CA GLN A 288 17.15 26.31 -35.18
C GLN A 288 16.35 25.03 -35.47
N ILE A 289 15.08 25.16 -35.89
CA ILE A 289 14.24 24.02 -36.30
C ILE A 289 14.82 23.34 -37.54
N ALA A 290 15.27 24.11 -38.54
CA ALA A 290 15.91 23.54 -39.72
C ALA A 290 17.18 22.77 -39.35
N ASP A 291 18.01 23.31 -38.45
CA ASP A 291 19.23 22.66 -37.99
C ASP A 291 18.96 21.41 -37.14
N PHE A 292 17.88 21.41 -36.35
CA PHE A 292 17.40 20.22 -35.67
C PHE A 292 17.10 19.09 -36.67
N PHE A 293 16.33 19.36 -37.72
CA PHE A 293 16.00 18.33 -38.71
C PHE A 293 17.19 17.92 -39.58
N LYS A 294 18.17 18.81 -39.82
CA LYS A 294 19.45 18.41 -40.46
C LYS A 294 20.20 17.39 -39.59
N LYS A 295 20.22 17.57 -38.26
CA LYS A 295 20.81 16.61 -37.33
C LYS A 295 20.02 15.29 -37.31
N CYS A 296 18.69 15.34 -37.27
CA CYS A 296 17.86 14.14 -37.39
C CYS A 296 18.17 13.39 -38.70
N LYS A 297 18.26 14.11 -39.84
CA LYS A 297 18.58 13.52 -41.15
C LYS A 297 19.92 12.77 -41.15
N SER A 298 20.95 13.29 -40.50
CA SER A 298 22.26 12.60 -40.46
C SER A 298 22.29 11.41 -39.51
N MET A 299 21.48 11.43 -38.44
CA MET A 299 21.48 10.39 -37.40
C MET A 299 20.47 9.26 -37.66
N ASN A 300 19.31 9.57 -38.23
CA ASN A 300 18.17 8.66 -38.36
C ASN A 300 18.29 7.72 -39.56
N THR A 301 19.37 6.94 -39.61
CA THR A 301 19.46 5.80 -40.51
C THR A 301 18.50 4.69 -40.04
N PRO A 302 17.96 3.84 -40.96
CA PRO A 302 17.08 2.75 -40.56
C PRO A 302 17.68 1.85 -39.46
N VAL A 303 18.96 1.49 -39.62
CA VAL A 303 19.71 0.69 -38.66
C VAL A 303 19.79 1.37 -37.29
N PHE A 304 20.04 2.69 -37.25
CA PHE A 304 20.09 3.43 -35.99
C PHE A 304 18.73 3.50 -35.30
N ILE A 305 17.65 3.75 -36.04
CA ILE A 305 16.29 3.81 -35.48
C ILE A 305 15.88 2.44 -34.95
N ASP A 306 16.19 1.35 -35.65
CA ASP A 306 15.92 -0.02 -35.19
C ASP A 306 16.70 -0.34 -33.91
N ALA A 307 18.00 -0.03 -33.88
CA ALA A 307 18.82 -0.21 -32.68
C ALA A 307 18.27 0.59 -31.48
N ARG A 308 17.89 1.86 -31.69
CA ARG A 308 17.29 2.71 -30.65
C ARG A 308 15.95 2.21 -30.17
N PHE A 309 15.12 1.69 -31.07
CA PHE A 309 13.82 1.14 -30.73
C PHE A 309 13.95 -0.07 -29.81
N GLU A 310 14.85 -1.00 -30.13
CA GLU A 310 15.10 -2.18 -29.31
C GLU A 310 15.81 -1.82 -27.99
N GLU A 311 16.71 -0.84 -27.99
CA GLU A 311 17.31 -0.29 -26.76
C GLU A 311 16.23 0.27 -25.81
N TYR A 312 15.32 1.11 -26.33
CA TYR A 312 14.25 1.68 -25.50
C TYR A 312 13.27 0.63 -25.00
N LYS A 313 12.93 -0.39 -25.81
CA LYS A 313 12.11 -1.52 -25.35
C LYS A 313 12.79 -2.30 -24.23
N HIS A 314 14.08 -2.60 -24.39
CA HIS A 314 14.85 -3.32 -23.38
C HIS A 314 14.92 -2.50 -22.09
N GLU A 315 15.25 -1.21 -22.18
CA GLU A 315 15.28 -0.31 -21.03
C GLU A 315 13.89 -0.19 -20.38
N LEU A 316 12.82 -0.06 -21.17
CA LEU A 316 11.44 0.02 -20.66
C LEU A 316 11.09 -1.21 -19.82
N SER A 317 11.48 -2.41 -20.27
CA SER A 317 11.28 -3.65 -19.53
C SER A 317 11.99 -3.61 -18.17
N LEU A 318 13.28 -3.23 -18.17
CA LEU A 318 14.08 -3.12 -16.94
C LEU A 318 13.53 -2.08 -15.97
N LYS A 319 13.22 -0.87 -16.45
CA LYS A 319 12.70 0.23 -15.62
C LYS A 319 11.30 -0.09 -15.09
N SER A 320 10.45 -0.73 -15.89
CA SER A 320 9.12 -1.17 -15.45
C SER A 320 9.20 -2.23 -14.35
N LYS A 321 10.14 -3.18 -14.46
CA LYS A 321 10.40 -4.18 -13.42
C LYS A 321 10.89 -3.51 -12.13
N ALA A 322 11.90 -2.64 -12.22
CA ALA A 322 12.42 -1.89 -11.09
C ALA A 322 11.33 -1.04 -10.39
N TYR A 323 10.45 -0.40 -11.16
CA TYR A 323 9.31 0.35 -10.63
C TYR A 323 8.38 -0.52 -9.77
N ARG A 324 8.02 -1.72 -10.27
CA ARG A 324 7.17 -2.66 -9.53
C ARG A 324 7.85 -3.14 -8.24
N GLU A 325 9.14 -3.44 -8.31
CA GLU A 325 9.93 -3.85 -7.14
C GLU A 325 10.00 -2.75 -6.08
N GLN A 326 10.29 -1.50 -6.47
CA GLN A 326 10.33 -0.38 -5.52
C GLN A 326 8.96 -0.09 -4.90
N ARG A 327 7.89 -0.19 -5.69
CA ARG A 327 6.52 -0.05 -5.19
C ARG A 327 6.16 -1.16 -4.20
N LEU A 328 6.59 -2.39 -4.44
CA LEU A 328 6.44 -3.50 -3.49
C LEU A 328 7.23 -3.25 -2.21
N LYS A 329 8.50 -2.83 -2.31
CA LYS A 329 9.33 -2.47 -1.15
C LYS A 329 8.69 -1.37 -0.31
N LEU A 330 8.15 -0.33 -0.92
CA LEU A 330 7.43 0.75 -0.22
C LEU A 330 6.16 0.23 0.46
N LYS A 331 5.38 -0.63 -0.20
CA LYS A 331 4.18 -1.25 0.38
C LYS A 331 4.56 -2.10 1.61
N THR A 332 5.57 -2.95 1.49
CA THR A 332 6.07 -3.80 2.58
C THR A 332 6.62 -2.94 3.72
N LEU A 333 7.41 -1.91 3.44
CA LEU A 333 7.93 -0.98 4.45
C LEU A 333 6.81 -0.31 5.23
N ARG A 334 5.76 0.17 4.54
CA ARG A 334 4.60 0.81 5.18
C ARG A 334 3.87 -0.14 6.12
N ALA A 335 3.76 -1.42 5.76
CA ALA A 335 3.14 -2.46 6.57
C ALA A 335 4.01 -2.93 7.76
N LYS A 336 5.33 -2.70 7.73
CA LYS A 336 6.22 -3.10 8.84
C LYS A 336 5.87 -2.33 10.12
N PRO A 337 5.72 -3.01 11.27
CA PRO A 337 5.42 -2.33 12.53
C PRO A 337 6.67 -1.62 13.07
N LEU A 338 6.49 -0.59 13.91
CA LEU A 338 7.59 0.27 14.37
C LEU A 338 8.65 -0.49 15.18
N ASP A 339 8.24 -1.52 15.92
CA ASP A 339 9.15 -2.39 16.69
C ASP A 339 10.15 -3.16 15.81
N SER A 340 9.91 -3.27 14.50
CA SER A 340 10.88 -3.87 13.58
C SER A 340 12.08 -2.99 13.26
N PHE A 341 12.04 -1.70 13.62
CA PHE A 341 13.11 -0.73 13.39
C PHE A 341 14.00 -0.51 14.61
N ASP A 342 13.60 -1.00 15.79
CA ASP A 342 14.35 -0.84 17.04
C ASP A 342 14.26 -2.13 17.87
N ILE A 343 15.43 -2.72 18.17
CA ILE A 343 15.53 -3.99 18.90
C ILE A 343 14.97 -3.90 20.34
N THR A 344 15.04 -2.72 20.96
CA THR A 344 14.48 -2.48 22.29
C THR A 344 12.96 -2.39 22.23
N LEU A 345 12.38 -1.74 21.21
CA LEU A 345 10.93 -1.75 21.00
C LEU A 345 10.40 -3.16 20.75
N LYS A 346 11.15 -3.99 20.01
CA LYS A 346 10.83 -5.42 19.86
C LYS A 346 10.79 -6.15 21.20
N LYS A 347 11.81 -5.96 22.05
CA LYS A 347 11.84 -6.54 23.41
C LYS A 347 10.69 -6.03 24.28
N VAL A 348 10.38 -4.73 24.20
CA VAL A 348 9.23 -4.11 24.91
C VAL A 348 7.94 -4.82 24.50
N LYS A 349 7.72 -5.00 23.20
CA LYS A 349 6.53 -5.70 22.69
C LYS A 349 6.45 -7.13 23.21
N GLU A 350 7.55 -7.86 23.16
CA GLU A 350 7.62 -9.25 23.64
C GLU A 350 7.29 -9.36 25.13
N ALA A 351 7.85 -8.47 25.97
CA ALA A 351 7.56 -8.44 27.40
C ALA A 351 6.10 -8.07 27.68
N MET A 352 5.56 -7.03 27.01
CA MET A 352 4.17 -6.64 27.20
C MET A 352 3.21 -7.75 26.76
N VAL A 353 3.46 -8.40 25.62
CA VAL A 353 2.63 -9.52 25.15
C VAL A 353 2.61 -10.65 26.19
N TYR A 354 3.77 -11.02 26.72
CA TYR A 354 3.82 -12.02 27.78
C TYR A 354 3.05 -11.57 29.01
N ASN A 355 3.32 -10.37 29.52
CA ASN A 355 2.73 -9.90 30.78
C ASN A 355 1.20 -9.80 30.65
N LEU A 356 0.68 -9.37 29.50
CA LEU A 356 -0.76 -9.35 29.24
C LEU A 356 -1.38 -10.75 29.15
N GLN A 357 -0.65 -11.76 28.68
CA GLN A 357 -1.11 -13.15 28.66
C GLN A 357 -1.27 -13.76 30.08
N HIS A 358 -0.66 -13.15 31.09
CA HIS A 358 -0.61 -13.64 32.47
C HIS A 358 -1.20 -12.65 33.49
N LEU A 359 -1.90 -11.61 33.01
CA LEU A 359 -2.78 -10.77 33.83
C LEU A 359 -4.02 -11.56 34.23
#